data_AF-A0A2G3E7V6-F1
#
_entry.id   AF-A0A2G3E7V6-F1
#
_cell.length_a   1.000
_cell.length_b   1.000
_cell.length_c   1.000
_cell.angle_alpha   90.00
_cell.angle_beta   90.00
_cell.angle_gamma   90.00
#
_symmetry.space_group_name_H-M   'P 1'
#
loop_
_entity.id
_entity.type
_entity.pdbx_description
1 polymer ?
#
loop_
_entity_poly.entity_id
_entity_poly.type
_entity_poly.pdbx_seq_one_letter_code
_entity_poly.pdbx_strand_id
1 'polypeptide(L)'
;MADNIYIICGYTDMRKSIDGLCAVIKDLLELDAENTKSLYLFCGKRNDRIKALYHEKDGFVLLYKRLDYKLGKYKWPRNKNEVKTVTWRQFDWLMSGLDIEQPKAIKSA
;
A
#
# COMPACT_ATOMS: atom_id res chain seq x y z
N MET A 1 13.99 -3.47 -6.62
CA MET A 1 13.08 -3.20 -5.49
C MET A 1 12.67 -1.74 -5.57
N ALA A 2 11.46 -1.42 -5.11
CA ALA A 2 11.05 -0.03 -4.92
C ALA A 2 11.95 0.63 -3.86
N ASP A 3 12.31 1.88 -4.11
CA ASP A 3 13.07 2.73 -3.20
C ASP A 3 12.17 3.21 -2.05
N ASN A 4 10.89 3.47 -2.36
CA ASN A 4 9.89 3.89 -1.40
C ASN A 4 8.65 2.99 -1.46
N ILE A 5 8.03 2.76 -0.29
CA ILE A 5 6.75 2.06 -0.19
C ILE A 5 5.78 2.95 0.58
N TYR A 6 4.62 3.18 -0.01
CA TYR A 6 3.56 4.00 0.55
C TYR A 6 2.29 3.18 0.72
N ILE A 7 1.66 3.31 1.87
CA ILE A 7 0.32 2.79 2.13
C ILE A 7 -0.66 3.95 2.06
N ILE A 8 -1.60 3.86 1.13
CA ILE A 8 -2.74 4.78 1.07
C ILE A 8 -3.76 4.30 2.11
N CYS A 9 -3.84 5.00 3.24
CA CYS A 9 -4.64 4.58 4.38
C CYS A 9 -6.14 4.75 4.11
N GLY A 10 -6.97 4.14 4.96
CA GLY A 10 -8.41 4.11 4.77
C GLY A 10 -8.82 3.01 3.80
N TYR A 11 -9.77 3.30 2.91
CA TYR A 11 -10.17 2.36 1.86
C TYR A 11 -10.14 3.05 0.50
N THR A 12 -9.76 2.29 -0.52
CA THR A 12 -9.74 2.71 -1.91
C THR A 12 -10.85 1.99 -2.69
N ASP A 13 -11.43 2.68 -3.68
CA ASP A 13 -12.30 2.02 -4.65
C ASP A 13 -11.46 1.11 -5.56
N MET A 14 -11.51 -0.18 -5.28
CA MET A 14 -10.70 -1.20 -5.97
C MET A 14 -11.14 -1.46 -7.41
N ARG A 15 -12.20 -0.79 -7.92
CA ARG A 15 -12.56 -0.81 -9.35
C ARG A 15 -11.62 0.05 -10.20
N LYS A 16 -10.93 1.02 -9.59
CA LYS A 16 -9.94 1.88 -10.29
C LYS A 16 -8.78 1.05 -10.83
N SER A 17 -8.45 1.26 -12.10
CA SER A 17 -7.22 0.74 -12.74
C SER A 17 -6.05 1.72 -12.54
N ILE A 18 -4.96 1.57 -13.29
CA ILE A 18 -3.74 2.39 -13.21
C ILE A 18 -4.06 3.89 -13.14
N ASP A 19 -4.70 4.47 -14.16
CA ASP A 19 -4.95 5.92 -14.20
C ASP A 19 -5.81 6.42 -13.05
N GLY A 20 -6.82 5.64 -12.67
CA GLY A 20 -7.68 5.98 -11.54
C GLY A 20 -6.95 5.94 -10.21
N LEU A 21 -5.97 5.04 -10.05
CA LEU A 21 -5.12 4.98 -8.85
C LEU A 21 -4.06 6.08 -8.87
N CYS A 22 -3.48 6.40 -10.04
CA CYS A 22 -2.60 7.54 -10.21
C CYS A 22 -3.30 8.85 -9.82
N ALA A 23 -4.58 9.03 -10.17
CA ALA A 23 -5.36 10.20 -9.73
C ALA A 23 -5.47 10.28 -8.20
N VAL A 24 -5.74 9.16 -7.52
CA VAL A 24 -5.79 9.12 -6.05
C VAL A 24 -4.44 9.51 -5.43
N ILE A 25 -3.33 9.07 -6.02
CA ILE A 25 -1.98 9.40 -5.58
C ILE A 25 -1.71 10.90 -5.74
N LYS A 26 -2.04 11.47 -6.91
CA LYS A 26 -1.87 12.90 -7.19
C LYS A 26 -2.63 13.77 -6.19
N ASP A 27 -3.86 13.40 -5.86
CA ASP A 27 -4.71 14.13 -4.90
C ASP A 27 -4.14 14.11 -3.46
N LEU A 28 -3.43 13.04 -3.07
CA LEU A 28 -3.00 12.83 -1.68
C LEU A 28 -1.58 13.28 -1.39
N LEU A 29 -0.69 13.23 -2.38
CA LEU A 29 0.75 13.39 -2.17
C LEU A 29 1.33 14.58 -2.90
N GLU A 30 0.50 15.40 -3.59
CA GLU A 30 0.95 16.49 -4.47
C GLU A 30 2.14 16.05 -5.32
N LEU A 31 2.06 14.81 -5.81
CA LEU A 31 3.24 14.05 -6.19
C LEU A 31 3.85 14.67 -7.44
N ASP A 32 5.01 15.34 -7.28
CA ASP A 32 5.99 15.54 -8.34
C ASP A 32 6.53 14.14 -8.69
N ALA A 33 5.75 13.45 -9.52
CA ALA A 33 5.91 12.03 -9.86
C ALA A 33 7.13 11.75 -10.73
N GLU A 34 8.03 12.71 -10.88
CA GLU A 34 9.17 12.62 -11.76
C GLU A 34 10.38 12.17 -10.93
N ASN A 35 10.74 10.87 -11.04
CA ASN A 35 12.04 10.27 -10.70
C ASN A 35 12.19 9.36 -9.46
N THR A 36 11.14 8.73 -8.90
CA THR A 36 11.33 7.67 -7.87
C THR A 36 10.65 6.34 -8.19
N LYS A 37 11.38 5.22 -8.02
CA LYS A 37 10.83 3.86 -8.08
C LYS A 37 10.01 3.60 -6.82
N SER A 38 8.72 3.89 -6.88
CA SER A 38 7.85 3.92 -5.70
C SER A 38 6.72 2.89 -5.82
N LEU A 39 6.42 2.21 -4.71
CA LEU A 39 5.34 1.25 -4.61
C LEU A 39 4.20 1.82 -3.76
N TYR A 40 3.02 1.97 -4.37
CA TYR A 40 1.83 2.47 -3.70
C TYR A 40 0.85 1.33 -3.46
N LEU A 41 0.51 1.10 -2.20
CA LEU A 41 -0.39 0.04 -1.78
C LEU A 41 -1.78 0.61 -1.49
N PHE A 42 -2.79 -0.07 -2.01
CA PHE A 42 -4.20 0.25 -1.84
C PHE A 42 -4.97 -0.97 -1.34
N CYS A 43 -5.97 -0.73 -0.50
CA CYS A 43 -6.84 -1.79 0.00
C CYS A 43 -8.31 -1.35 -0.03
N GLY A 44 -9.19 -2.29 -0.38
CA GLY A 44 -10.62 -2.06 -0.39
C GLY A 44 -11.27 -2.22 0.99
N LYS A 45 -12.57 -1.89 1.08
CA LYS A 45 -13.33 -2.01 2.33
C LYS A 45 -13.30 -3.40 2.98
N ARG A 46 -13.17 -4.46 2.17
CA ARG A 46 -13.19 -5.86 2.61
C ARG A 46 -11.89 -6.34 3.26
N ASN A 47 -10.77 -5.61 3.12
CA ASN A 47 -9.44 -5.99 3.62
C ASN A 47 -8.92 -7.37 3.16
N ASP A 48 -9.51 -7.97 2.13
CA ASP A 48 -9.10 -9.27 1.59
C ASP A 48 -8.29 -9.12 0.29
N ARG A 49 -8.05 -7.89 -0.16
CA ARG A 49 -7.42 -7.58 -1.44
C ARG A 49 -6.52 -6.35 -1.36
N ILE A 50 -5.35 -6.44 -1.96
CA ILE A 50 -4.41 -5.33 -2.12
C ILE A 50 -4.11 -5.14 -3.60
N LYS A 51 -4.09 -3.87 -4.02
CA LYS A 51 -3.46 -3.44 -5.28
C LYS A 51 -2.15 -2.76 -4.95
N ALA A 52 -1.10 -3.12 -5.68
CA ALA A 52 0.23 -2.56 -5.59
C ALA A 52 0.53 -1.90 -6.94
N LEU A 53 0.51 -0.56 -6.97
CA LEU A 53 0.89 0.22 -8.14
C LEU A 53 2.36 0.58 -8.00
N TYR A 54 3.19 0.02 -8.87
CA TYR A 54 4.62 0.28 -8.91
C TYR A 54 4.93 1.24 -10.04
N HIS A 55 5.61 2.34 -9.73
CA HIS A 55 6.12 3.28 -10.71
C HIS A 55 7.56 2.93 -11.06
N GLU A 56 7.84 2.81 -12.35
CA GLU A 56 9.16 2.55 -12.89
C GLU A 56 9.44 3.47 -14.08
N LYS A 57 10.64 3.37 -14.65
CA LYS A 57 11.15 4.36 -15.60
C LYS A 57 10.30 4.50 -16.86
N ASP A 58 9.73 3.40 -17.33
CA ASP A 58 8.98 3.28 -18.57
C ASP A 58 7.47 3.14 -18.37
N GLY A 59 6.98 3.22 -17.13
CA GLY A 59 5.55 3.25 -16.85
C GLY A 59 5.16 2.72 -15.48
N PHE A 60 4.01 2.05 -15.45
CA PHE A 60 3.38 1.57 -14.24
C PHE A 60 3.02 0.08 -14.34
N VAL A 61 3.33 -0.66 -13.28
CA VAL A 61 2.88 -2.04 -13.10
C VAL A 61 1.86 -2.11 -11.98
N LEU A 62 0.74 -2.79 -12.24
CA LEU A 62 -0.30 -3.01 -11.25
C LEU A 62 -0.37 -4.49 -10.86
N LEU A 63 0.04 -4.79 -9.63
CA LEU A 63 -0.15 -6.09 -9.00
C LEU A 63 -1.48 -6.11 -8.25
N TYR A 64 -2.23 -7.21 -8.37
CA TYR A 64 -3.49 -7.39 -7.67
C TYR A 64 -3.50 -8.72 -6.92
N LYS A 65 -3.43 -8.67 -5.59
CA LYS A 65 -3.44 -9.84 -4.73
C LYS A 65 -4.77 -9.93 -3.99
N ARG A 66 -5.42 -11.09 -4.07
CA ARG A 66 -6.59 -11.45 -3.27
C ARG A 66 -6.21 -12.60 -2.35
N LEU A 67 -6.48 -12.46 -1.05
CA LEU A 67 -6.33 -13.56 -0.11
C LEU A 67 -7.43 -14.60 -0.33
N ASP A 68 -7.08 -15.87 -0.13
CA ASP A 68 -8.09 -16.91 0.02
C ASP A 68 -8.93 -16.63 1.27
N TYR A 69 -10.23 -16.97 1.22
CA TYR A 69 -11.14 -16.70 2.33
C TYR A 69 -10.71 -17.36 3.65
N LYS A 70 -9.95 -18.46 3.58
CA LYS A 70 -9.40 -19.16 4.76
C LYS A 70 -8.24 -18.42 5.44
N LEU A 71 -7.54 -17.54 4.71
CA LEU A 71 -6.36 -16.82 5.21
C LEU A 71 -6.71 -15.52 5.97
N GLY A 72 -7.97 -15.11 5.95
CA GLY A 72 -8.44 -13.93 6.68
C GLY A 72 -8.26 -12.62 5.90
N LYS A 73 -7.80 -11.58 6.58
CA LYS A 73 -7.78 -10.19 6.10
C LYS A 73 -6.48 -9.49 6.48
N TYR A 74 -6.08 -8.53 5.65
CA TYR A 74 -4.98 -7.62 5.96
C TYR A 74 -5.33 -6.69 7.12
N LYS A 75 -4.35 -6.46 8.02
CA LYS A 75 -4.42 -5.42 9.05
C LYS A 75 -4.08 -4.07 8.44
N TRP A 76 -5.05 -3.54 7.68
CA TRP A 76 -4.86 -2.30 6.94
C TRP A 76 -5.11 -1.05 7.82
N PRO A 77 -4.23 -0.03 7.79
CA PRO A 77 -4.45 1.21 8.53
C PRO A 77 -5.67 1.98 7.98
N ARG A 78 -6.60 2.39 8.85
CA ARG A 78 -7.91 2.96 8.45
C ARG A 78 -8.08 4.45 8.66
N ASN A 79 -7.04 5.17 9.06
CA ASN A 79 -7.08 6.62 9.16
C ASN A 79 -7.24 7.23 7.76
N LYS A 80 -8.44 7.73 7.47
CA LYS A 80 -8.79 8.28 6.16
C LYS A 80 -8.03 9.59 5.95
N ASN A 81 -7.41 9.76 4.78
CA ASN A 81 -6.56 10.90 4.38
C ASN A 81 -5.10 10.86 4.87
N GLU A 82 -4.64 9.73 5.40
CA GLU A 82 -3.23 9.55 5.75
C GLU A 82 -2.50 8.74 4.67
N VAL A 83 -1.27 9.15 4.34
CA VAL A 83 -0.33 8.31 3.59
C VAL A 83 0.80 7.94 4.52
N LYS A 84 1.06 6.63 4.65
CA LYS A 84 2.15 6.11 5.48
C LYS A 84 3.29 5.61 4.63
N THR A 85 4.47 6.18 4.79
CA THR A 85 5.71 5.59 4.29
C THR A 85 6.07 4.40 5.18
N VAL A 86 6.40 3.26 4.58
CA VAL A 86 6.75 2.03 5.31
C VAL A 86 8.04 1.42 4.81
N THR A 87 8.74 0.74 5.71
CA THR A 87 9.92 -0.05 5.37
C THR A 87 9.55 -1.37 4.71
N TRP A 88 10.50 -2.02 4.02
CA TRP A 88 10.33 -3.39 3.51
C TRP A 88 9.94 -4.40 4.59
N ARG A 89 10.42 -4.23 5.82
CA ARG A 89 10.05 -5.08 6.96
C ARG A 89 8.57 -4.92 7.34
N GLN A 90 8.07 -3.69 7.37
CA GLN A 90 6.66 -3.42 7.64
C GLN A 90 5.76 -3.89 6.48
N PHE A 91 6.25 -3.77 5.24
CA PHE A 91 5.60 -4.38 4.08
C PHE A 91 5.47 -5.90 4.24
N ASP A 92 6.55 -6.59 4.63
CA ASP A 92 6.54 -8.04 4.84
C ASP A 92 5.58 -8.46 5.96
N TRP A 93 5.55 -7.72 7.07
CA TRP A 93 4.55 -7.89 8.12
C TRP A 93 3.13 -7.78 7.58
N LEU A 94 2.83 -6.73 6.81
CA LEU A 94 1.52 -6.56 6.21
C LEU A 94 1.17 -7.72 5.26
N MET A 95 2.12 -8.15 4.42
CA MET A 95 1.93 -9.28 3.51
C MET A 95 1.70 -10.61 4.24
N SER A 96 2.19 -10.71 5.48
CA SER A 96 2.00 -11.84 6.40
C SER A 96 0.77 -11.69 7.30
N GLY A 97 -0.05 -10.64 7.13
CA GLY A 97 -1.27 -10.41 7.93
C GLY A 97 -1.02 -9.78 9.30
N LEU A 98 0.20 -9.34 9.58
CA LEU A 98 0.57 -8.61 10.79
C LEU A 98 0.30 -7.11 10.64
N ASP A 99 0.31 -6.41 11.77
CA ASP A 99 0.19 -4.95 11.80
C ASP A 99 1.52 -4.33 11.33
N ILE A 100 1.43 -3.20 10.63
CA ILE A 100 2.61 -2.45 10.17
C ILE A 100 3.33 -1.76 11.34
N GLU A 101 2.61 -1.53 12.44
CA GLU A 101 3.15 -1.06 13.70
C GLU A 101 3.16 -2.21 14.72
N GLN A 102 4.29 -2.38 15.41
CA GLN A 102 4.47 -3.45 16.39
C GLN A 102 4.70 -2.86 17.78
N PRO A 103 3.68 -2.22 18.41
CA PRO A 103 3.86 -1.51 19.68
C PRO A 103 4.25 -2.45 20.84
N LYS A 104 3.95 -3.74 20.72
CA LYS A 104 4.28 -4.79 21.70
C LYS A 104 5.60 -5.50 21.41
N ALA A 105 6.29 -5.17 20.29
CA ALA A 105 7.58 -5.76 20.02
C ALA A 105 8.59 -5.31 21.07
N ILE A 106 9.51 -6.21 21.44
CA ILE A 106 10.65 -5.86 22.28
C ILE A 106 11.42 -4.78 21.54
N LYS A 107 11.49 -3.60 22.15
CA LYS A 107 12.28 -2.50 21.62
C LYS A 107 13.74 -2.85 21.87
N SER A 108 14.53 -2.93 20.80
CA SER A 108 15.98 -2.89 20.95
C SER A 108 16.35 -1.59 21.66
N ALA A 109 17.19 -1.69 22.68
CA ALA A 109 17.71 -0.53 23.42
C ALA A 109 18.52 0.39 22.50
#